data_AF-A0AAV5GS65-F1
#
_entry.id   AF-A0AAV5GS65-F1
#
_cell.length_a   1.000
_cell.length_b   1.000
_cell.length_c   1.000
_cell.angle_alpha   90.00
_cell.angle_beta   90.00
_cell.angle_gamma   90.00
#
_symmetry.space_group_name_H-M   'P 1'
#
loop_
_entity.id
_entity.type
_entity.pdbx_description
1 polymer ?
#
loop_
_entity_poly.entity_id
_entity_poly.type
_entity_poly.pdbx_seq_one_letter_code
_entity_poly.pdbx_strand_id
1 'polypeptide(L)'
;MDYFVPLPGTQAPSFTGSTLLLPQPSLSSLAQLACDLLVHNLRLELVGYLGVRDYVPAVGGRDGLPGEAEKEGLALGTEVYTTPSRSLTLVLPRSPVIRARKEHHLQAISAWVAAGGFKDVLVVAGTDAAMRGDDGLNARRKGLTRSLLSALAAHAPTSPAAALLIYTSEGAAVDAAHYLASALVAVLGPQLEEVRGLVPLETQQLQLQVEGEEEEEEGARRWKEPRSWERGLMGPELGRDAGREMYG
;
A
#
# COMPACT_ATOMS: atom_id res chain seq x y z
N MET A 1 24.66 -2.08 7.57
CA MET A 1 23.79 -1.81 6.40
C MET A 1 22.67 -0.95 6.90
N ASP A 2 22.47 0.17 6.25
CA ASP A 2 21.46 1.15 6.61
C ASP A 2 20.07 0.55 6.42
N TYR A 3 19.12 1.05 7.20
CA TYR A 3 17.74 0.56 7.14
C TYR A 3 17.06 1.01 5.83
N PHE A 4 17.33 2.23 5.38
CA PHE A 4 16.96 2.72 4.05
C PHE A 4 18.19 2.70 3.13
N VAL A 5 18.02 2.17 1.93
CA VAL A 5 19.07 2.06 0.92
C VAL A 5 18.59 2.77 -0.35
N PRO A 6 19.19 3.91 -0.75
CA PRO A 6 18.81 4.61 -1.97
C PRO A 6 19.14 3.78 -3.21
N LEU A 7 18.53 4.13 -4.35
CA LEU A 7 18.87 3.50 -5.61
C LEU A 7 20.38 3.67 -5.95
N PRO A 8 21.02 2.65 -6.56
CA PRO A 8 22.43 2.75 -6.96
C PRO A 8 22.69 3.98 -7.83
N GLY A 9 23.76 4.71 -7.55
CA GLY A 9 24.13 5.91 -8.31
C GLY A 9 23.27 7.15 -8.03
N THR A 10 22.34 7.08 -7.07
CA THR A 10 21.51 8.23 -6.66
C THR A 10 21.88 8.74 -5.27
N GLN A 11 21.61 10.02 -4.99
CA GLN A 11 21.69 10.55 -3.64
C GLN A 11 20.43 10.18 -2.86
N ALA A 12 20.56 9.98 -1.55
CA ALA A 12 19.39 9.74 -0.70
C ALA A 12 18.41 10.93 -0.78
N PRO A 13 17.12 10.69 -1.07
CA PRO A 13 16.13 11.75 -1.07
C PRO A 13 15.93 12.30 0.35
N SER A 14 15.52 13.57 0.44
CA SER A 14 14.95 14.11 1.68
C SER A 14 13.48 13.72 1.73
N PHE A 15 13.05 13.24 2.91
CA PHE A 15 11.65 12.93 3.22
C PHE A 15 10.96 14.02 4.04
N THR A 16 11.65 15.13 4.30
CA THR A 16 11.17 16.19 5.18
C THR A 16 9.91 16.82 4.61
N GLY A 17 8.84 16.89 5.42
CA GLY A 17 7.55 17.45 5.00
C GLY A 17 6.67 16.50 4.18
N SER A 18 7.17 15.32 3.83
CA SER A 18 6.39 14.28 3.15
C SER A 18 5.42 13.59 4.10
N THR A 19 4.24 13.20 3.61
CA THR A 19 3.34 12.26 4.29
C THR A 19 3.80 10.84 4.01
N LEU A 20 4.00 10.03 5.04
CA LEU A 20 4.43 8.64 4.91
C LEU A 20 3.23 7.68 4.94
N LEU A 21 3.08 6.88 3.89
CA LEU A 21 2.09 5.81 3.79
C LEU A 21 2.73 4.43 4.02
N LEU A 22 2.25 3.71 5.02
CA LEU A 22 2.76 2.39 5.43
C LEU A 22 1.66 1.31 5.33
N PRO A 23 1.38 0.75 4.14
CA PRO A 23 0.54 -0.42 4.00
C PRO A 23 1.14 -1.62 4.75
N GLN A 24 0.34 -2.24 5.61
CA GLN A 24 0.73 -3.41 6.37
C GLN A 24 0.26 -4.68 5.65
N PRO A 25 1.14 -5.68 5.51
CA PRO A 25 0.73 -7.00 5.05
C PRO A 25 -0.41 -7.53 5.91
N SER A 26 -1.55 -7.74 5.29
CA SER A 26 -2.82 -8.12 5.91
C SER A 26 -3.58 -9.10 5.03
N LEU A 27 -4.74 -9.57 5.50
CA LEU A 27 -5.63 -10.45 4.73
C LEU A 27 -5.83 -9.89 3.32
N SER A 28 -5.77 -10.78 2.32
CA SER A 28 -5.92 -10.50 0.88
C SER A 28 -4.95 -9.46 0.27
N SER A 29 -3.90 -9.04 0.99
CA SER A 29 -2.93 -8.02 0.53
C SER A 29 -3.57 -6.69 0.11
N LEU A 30 -4.79 -6.42 0.59
CA LEU A 30 -5.64 -5.33 0.13
C LEU A 30 -4.97 -3.95 0.24
N ALA A 31 -4.30 -3.68 1.36
CA ALA A 31 -3.59 -2.42 1.57
C ALA A 31 -2.44 -2.24 0.57
N GLN A 32 -1.75 -3.33 0.20
CA GLN A 32 -0.69 -3.29 -0.81
C GLN A 32 -1.26 -3.09 -2.21
N LEU A 33 -2.36 -3.77 -2.55
CA LEU A 33 -3.02 -3.62 -3.85
C LEU A 33 -3.55 -2.18 -4.06
N ALA A 34 -4.15 -1.57 -3.04
CA ALA A 34 -4.55 -0.17 -3.11
C ALA A 34 -3.35 0.76 -3.29
N CYS A 35 -2.24 0.45 -2.63
CA CYS A 35 -0.99 1.20 -2.80
C CYS A 35 -0.34 1.00 -4.18
N ASP A 36 -0.49 -0.16 -4.82
CA ASP A 36 -0.08 -0.36 -6.20
C ASP A 36 -0.83 0.60 -7.14
N LEU A 37 -2.16 0.73 -6.98
CA LEU A 37 -2.94 1.71 -7.74
C LEU A 37 -2.40 3.14 -7.54
N LEU A 38 -2.09 3.54 -6.32
CA LEU A 38 -1.48 4.85 -6.03
C LEU A 38 -0.13 5.01 -6.77
N VAL A 39 0.77 4.03 -6.68
CA VAL A 39 2.09 4.09 -7.33
C VAL A 39 1.97 4.37 -8.82
N HIS A 40 1.07 3.65 -9.50
CA HIS A 40 0.92 3.73 -10.95
C HIS A 40 0.11 4.94 -11.43
N ASN A 41 -0.77 5.50 -10.60
CA ASN A 41 -1.67 6.59 -11.01
C ASN A 41 -1.24 7.98 -10.50
N LEU A 42 -0.44 8.05 -9.44
CA LEU A 42 0.11 9.31 -8.88
C LEU A 42 1.57 9.57 -9.30
N ARG A 43 2.08 8.81 -10.28
CA ARG A 43 3.45 8.92 -10.82
C ARG A 43 4.52 8.83 -9.73
N LEU A 44 4.34 7.91 -8.77
CA LEU A 44 5.37 7.73 -7.76
C LEU A 44 6.61 7.11 -8.38
N GLU A 45 7.76 7.61 -7.98
CA GLU A 45 9.07 7.17 -8.44
C GLU A 45 9.73 6.33 -7.35
N LEU A 46 10.32 5.20 -7.76
CA LEU A 46 11.13 4.37 -6.86
C LEU A 46 12.39 5.16 -6.48
N VAL A 47 12.64 5.32 -5.18
CA VAL A 47 13.81 6.05 -4.66
C VAL A 47 14.75 5.19 -3.84
N GLY A 48 14.33 3.98 -3.49
CA GLY A 48 15.18 3.04 -2.79
C GLY A 48 14.41 1.85 -2.23
N TYR A 49 15.06 1.17 -1.31
CA TYR A 49 14.56 -0.03 -0.65
C TYR A 49 14.67 0.13 0.87
N LEU A 50 13.79 -0.54 1.60
CA LEU A 50 13.73 -0.44 3.05
C LEU A 50 13.87 -1.82 3.69
N GLY A 51 14.66 -1.92 4.75
CA GLY A 51 14.76 -3.12 5.56
C GLY A 51 15.15 -4.37 4.78
N VAL A 52 16.07 -4.28 3.81
CA VAL A 52 16.43 -5.41 2.89
C VAL A 52 16.78 -6.71 3.64
N ARG A 53 17.24 -6.63 4.89
CA ARG A 53 17.57 -7.78 5.76
C ARG A 53 16.42 -8.26 6.66
N ASP A 54 15.33 -7.51 6.69
CA ASP A 54 14.19 -7.72 7.59
C ASP A 54 13.01 -8.37 6.88
N TYR A 55 12.96 -8.28 5.56
CA TYR A 55 11.94 -8.89 4.72
C TYR A 55 12.42 -10.19 4.10
N VAL A 56 11.50 -11.11 3.82
CA VAL A 56 11.80 -12.34 3.08
C VAL A 56 12.37 -11.94 1.70
N PRO A 57 13.52 -12.48 1.27
CA PRO A 57 14.10 -12.12 -0.01
C PRO A 57 13.13 -12.38 -1.17
N ALA A 58 12.88 -11.35 -1.96
CA ALA A 58 12.08 -11.39 -3.17
C ALA A 58 12.76 -10.52 -4.23
N VAL A 59 12.79 -11.00 -5.47
CA VAL A 59 13.37 -10.30 -6.62
C VAL A 59 12.44 -10.50 -7.81
N GLY A 60 12.13 -9.42 -8.52
CA GLY A 60 11.32 -9.45 -9.74
C GLY A 60 11.67 -8.31 -10.69
N GLY A 61 11.01 -8.28 -11.84
CA GLY A 61 11.03 -7.12 -12.72
C GLY A 61 10.20 -5.97 -12.14
N ARG A 62 10.52 -4.74 -12.53
CA ARG A 62 9.71 -3.57 -12.13
C ARG A 62 8.39 -3.55 -12.89
N ASP A 63 7.32 -3.28 -12.16
CA ASP A 63 5.98 -3.26 -12.74
C ASP A 63 5.68 -1.95 -13.48
N GLY A 64 4.82 -2.04 -14.48
CA GLY A 64 4.40 -0.93 -15.35
C GLY A 64 2.92 -1.01 -15.66
N LEU A 65 2.39 0.02 -16.29
CA LEU A 65 1.02 -0.07 -16.82
C LEU A 65 1.00 -0.89 -18.13
N PRO A 66 -0.14 -1.48 -18.49
CA PRO A 66 -0.35 -2.06 -19.82
C PRO A 66 -0.02 -1.05 -20.93
N GLY A 67 0.75 -1.49 -21.93
CA GLY A 67 1.18 -0.66 -23.05
C GLY A 67 2.41 0.24 -22.80
N GLU A 68 2.90 0.36 -21.56
CA GLU A 68 4.16 1.05 -21.26
C GLU A 68 5.39 0.17 -21.62
N ALA A 69 6.52 0.82 -21.90
CA ALA A 69 7.80 0.10 -22.01
C ALA A 69 8.17 -0.56 -20.68
N GLU A 70 8.95 -1.65 -20.73
CA GLU A 70 9.46 -2.28 -19.52
C GLU A 70 10.34 -1.30 -18.74
N LYS A 71 10.16 -1.26 -17.42
CA LYS A 71 10.94 -0.39 -16.56
C LYS A 71 12.25 -1.06 -16.21
N GLU A 72 13.35 -0.34 -16.36
CA GLU A 72 14.66 -0.81 -15.94
C GLU A 72 14.80 -0.91 -14.42
N GLY A 73 15.50 -1.94 -13.96
CA GLY A 73 15.82 -2.18 -12.56
C GLY A 73 15.14 -3.42 -11.97
N LEU A 74 15.23 -3.56 -10.65
CA LEU A 74 14.70 -4.71 -9.91
C LEU A 74 13.60 -4.25 -8.96
N ALA A 75 12.55 -5.06 -8.83
CA ALA A 75 11.66 -5.02 -7.70
C ALA A 75 12.21 -5.92 -6.59
N LEU A 76 12.24 -5.42 -5.34
CA LEU A 76 12.73 -6.17 -4.17
C LEU A 76 11.62 -6.35 -3.12
N GLY A 77 11.94 -7.04 -2.03
CA GLY A 77 10.99 -7.35 -0.95
C GLY A 77 10.30 -6.14 -0.31
N THR A 78 10.91 -4.96 -0.34
CA THR A 78 10.25 -3.71 0.07
C THR A 78 10.83 -2.52 -0.66
N GLU A 79 9.93 -1.76 -1.28
CA GLU A 79 10.25 -0.63 -2.15
C GLU A 79 9.81 0.67 -1.51
N VAL A 80 10.57 1.74 -1.71
CA VAL A 80 10.22 3.09 -1.24
C VAL A 80 9.99 3.97 -2.45
N TYR A 81 8.80 4.54 -2.51
CA TYR A 81 8.31 5.36 -3.59
C TYR A 81 8.03 6.78 -3.10
N THR A 82 8.20 7.79 -3.96
CA THR A 82 7.83 9.18 -3.66
C THR A 82 7.15 9.84 -4.85
N THR A 83 6.24 10.78 -4.59
CA THR A 83 5.78 11.70 -5.64
C THR A 83 6.94 12.60 -6.08
N PRO A 84 6.94 13.11 -7.34
CA PRO A 84 7.98 14.02 -7.82
C PRO A 84 8.13 15.29 -6.97
N SER A 85 7.02 15.77 -6.41
CA SER A 85 6.97 16.90 -5.48
C SER A 85 7.42 16.57 -4.06
N ARG A 86 7.62 15.28 -3.75
CA ARG A 86 7.98 14.74 -2.42
C ARG A 86 6.96 15.02 -1.33
N SER A 87 5.70 15.25 -1.72
CA SER A 87 4.57 15.43 -0.82
C SER A 87 4.09 14.12 -0.17
N LEU A 88 4.29 12.99 -0.85
CA LEU A 88 3.88 11.65 -0.41
C LEU A 88 5.03 10.68 -0.61
N THR A 89 5.34 9.91 0.44
CA THR A 89 6.28 8.79 0.43
C THR A 89 5.53 7.52 0.81
N LEU A 90 5.73 6.45 0.05
CA LEU A 90 5.03 5.18 0.20
C LEU A 90 6.05 4.07 0.36
N VAL A 91 5.91 3.24 1.41
CA VAL A 91 6.72 2.03 1.60
C VAL A 91 5.88 0.83 1.22
N LEU A 92 6.23 0.15 0.13
CA LEU A 92 5.45 -0.94 -0.42
C LEU A 92 6.15 -2.30 -0.15
N PRO A 93 5.66 -3.09 0.82
CA PRO A 93 6.18 -4.43 1.06
C PRO A 93 5.64 -5.40 0.00
N ARG A 94 6.55 -6.09 -0.70
CA ARG A 94 6.26 -7.17 -1.65
C ARG A 94 6.38 -8.56 -1.03
N SER A 95 7.01 -8.65 0.15
CA SER A 95 7.19 -9.88 0.90
C SER A 95 6.96 -9.63 2.40
N PRO A 96 6.74 -10.67 3.21
CA PRO A 96 6.52 -10.49 4.65
C PRO A 96 7.82 -10.21 5.41
N VAL A 97 7.71 -9.52 6.55
CA VAL A 97 8.81 -9.38 7.51
C VAL A 97 9.19 -10.75 8.07
N ILE A 98 10.48 -11.07 8.08
CA ILE A 98 11.04 -12.28 8.69
C ILE A 98 10.71 -12.25 10.18
N ARG A 99 10.02 -13.27 10.67
CA ARG A 99 9.55 -13.34 12.08
C ARG A 99 10.68 -13.11 13.09
N ALA A 100 11.86 -13.68 12.86
CA ALA A 100 13.02 -13.52 13.74
C ALA A 100 13.63 -12.11 13.74
N ARG A 101 13.31 -11.29 12.72
CA ARG A 101 13.78 -9.91 12.56
C ARG A 101 12.73 -8.87 12.99
N LYS A 102 11.53 -9.29 13.41
CA LYS A 102 10.42 -8.38 13.75
C LYS A 102 10.84 -7.25 14.70
N GLU A 103 11.57 -7.56 15.76
CA GLU A 103 11.98 -6.56 16.75
C GLU A 103 12.93 -5.52 16.15
N HIS A 104 13.94 -5.99 15.40
CA HIS A 104 14.86 -5.11 14.67
C HIS A 104 14.11 -4.22 13.68
N HIS A 105 13.18 -4.80 12.92
CA HIS A 105 12.36 -4.07 11.96
C HIS A 105 11.57 -2.93 12.63
N LEU A 106 10.91 -3.22 13.76
CA LEU A 106 10.11 -2.22 14.50
C LEU A 106 10.96 -1.08 15.04
N GLN A 107 12.15 -1.38 15.58
CA GLN A 107 13.08 -0.37 16.06
C GLN A 107 13.64 0.47 14.92
N ALA A 108 14.09 -0.18 13.85
CA ALA A 108 14.72 0.48 12.72
C ALA A 108 13.75 1.33 11.89
N ILE A 109 12.52 0.86 11.67
CA ILE A 109 11.49 1.67 11.00
C ILE A 109 11.10 2.88 11.83
N SER A 110 10.95 2.73 13.15
CA SER A 110 10.61 3.86 14.00
C SER A 110 11.73 4.91 14.04
N ALA A 111 12.98 4.46 14.12
CA ALA A 111 14.15 5.35 14.04
C ALA A 111 14.24 6.06 12.68
N TRP A 112 13.98 5.35 11.58
CA TRP A 112 13.95 5.95 10.25
C TRP A 112 12.83 6.98 10.09
N VAL A 113 11.63 6.70 10.60
CA VAL A 113 10.52 7.66 10.61
C VAL A 113 10.87 8.89 11.44
N ALA A 114 11.39 8.71 12.65
CA ALA A 114 11.78 9.82 13.52
C ALA A 114 12.88 10.70 12.89
N ALA A 115 13.84 10.09 12.19
CA ALA A 115 14.92 10.81 11.51
C ALA A 115 14.49 11.43 10.16
N GLY A 116 13.43 10.91 9.52
CA GLY A 116 13.02 11.32 8.18
C GLY A 116 12.35 12.70 8.10
N GLY A 117 11.87 13.23 9.22
CA GLY A 117 11.18 14.52 9.26
C GLY A 117 9.83 14.50 8.54
N PHE A 118 9.17 13.34 8.52
CA PHE A 118 7.85 13.19 7.92
C PHE A 118 6.83 14.09 8.61
N LYS A 119 5.95 14.68 7.81
CA LYS A 119 4.88 15.55 8.30
C LYS A 119 3.82 14.74 9.07
N ASP A 120 3.37 13.65 8.46
CA ASP A 120 2.33 12.76 8.97
C ASP A 120 2.68 11.32 8.59
N VAL A 121 2.27 10.35 9.40
CA VAL A 121 2.43 8.91 9.12
C VAL A 121 1.07 8.23 9.12
N LEU A 122 0.70 7.61 8.01
CA LEU A 122 -0.54 6.86 7.86
C LEU A 122 -0.24 5.37 7.69
N VAL A 123 -0.62 4.56 8.67
CA VAL A 123 -0.55 3.09 8.60
C VAL A 123 -1.87 2.57 8.04
N VAL A 124 -1.83 1.75 7.00
CA VAL A 124 -3.03 1.18 6.37
C VAL A 124 -3.01 -0.33 6.53
N ALA A 125 -4.10 -0.93 7.02
CA ALA A 125 -4.15 -2.39 7.17
C ALA A 125 -5.56 -2.95 6.95
N GLY A 126 -5.63 -4.12 6.33
CA GLY A 126 -6.81 -4.96 6.35
C GLY A 126 -6.96 -5.70 7.68
N THR A 127 -8.20 -5.87 8.13
CA THR A 127 -8.57 -6.72 9.26
C THR A 127 -9.69 -7.66 8.83
N ASP A 128 -9.66 -8.88 9.35
CA ASP A 128 -10.68 -9.87 9.05
C ASP A 128 -11.99 -9.50 9.77
N ALA A 129 -13.08 -9.35 9.01
CA ALA A 129 -14.40 -9.06 9.55
C ALA A 129 -14.93 -10.20 10.44
N ALA A 130 -14.54 -11.46 10.17
CA ALA A 130 -14.95 -12.64 10.92
C ALA A 130 -14.24 -12.75 12.28
N MET A 131 -13.09 -12.09 12.46
CA MET A 131 -12.35 -12.04 13.71
C MET A 131 -12.92 -11.03 14.73
N ARG A 132 -14.17 -10.57 14.53
CA ARG A 132 -14.97 -9.80 15.50
C ARG A 132 -15.42 -10.66 16.69
N GLY A 133 -14.46 -11.14 17.47
CA GLY A 133 -14.69 -11.66 18.82
C GLY A 133 -14.19 -10.67 19.87
N ASP A 134 -14.83 -10.62 21.04
CA ASP A 134 -14.40 -9.79 22.18
C ASP A 134 -12.93 -10.05 22.58
N ASP A 135 -12.44 -11.28 22.33
CA ASP A 135 -11.04 -11.69 22.54
C ASP A 135 -10.06 -11.03 21.57
N GLY A 136 -10.49 -10.61 20.38
CA GLY A 136 -9.64 -9.95 19.37
C GLY A 136 -9.17 -8.57 19.78
N LEU A 137 -9.95 -7.85 20.58
CA LEU A 137 -9.59 -6.55 21.16
C LEU A 137 -8.47 -6.70 22.23
N ASN A 138 -8.46 -7.83 22.94
CA ASN A 138 -7.55 -8.16 24.04
C ASN A 138 -6.42 -9.15 23.66
N ALA A 139 -6.38 -9.61 22.41
CA ALA A 139 -5.49 -10.68 21.99
C ALA A 139 -4.01 -10.33 22.25
N ARG A 140 -3.38 -11.10 23.14
CA ARG A 140 -1.95 -10.97 23.55
C ARG A 140 -0.96 -11.16 22.40
N ARG A 141 -1.39 -11.62 21.22
CA ARG A 141 -0.56 -11.67 20.01
C ARG A 141 -0.66 -10.34 19.28
N LYS A 142 0.21 -9.39 19.63
CA LYS A 142 0.36 -8.13 18.89
C LYS A 142 0.78 -8.45 17.45
N GLY A 143 -0.17 -8.43 16.51
CA GLY A 143 0.12 -8.47 15.07
C GLY A 143 1.09 -7.36 14.67
N LEU A 144 1.71 -7.48 13.50
CA LEU A 144 2.73 -6.52 13.05
C LEU A 144 2.20 -5.08 13.06
N THR A 145 0.97 -4.85 12.56
CA THR A 145 0.29 -3.55 12.55
C THR A 145 0.20 -2.91 13.95
N ARG A 146 -0.31 -3.65 14.95
CA ARG A 146 -0.44 -3.13 16.32
C ARG A 146 0.94 -2.87 16.95
N SER A 147 1.90 -3.77 16.70
CA SER A 147 3.27 -3.57 17.16
C SER A 147 3.91 -2.33 16.53
N LEU A 148 3.70 -2.09 15.24
CA LEU A 148 4.20 -0.93 14.53
C LEU A 148 3.60 0.36 15.06
N LEU A 149 2.27 0.44 15.19
CA LEU A 149 1.60 1.62 15.76
C LEU A 149 2.11 1.94 17.17
N SER A 150 2.30 0.91 18.00
CA SER A 150 2.87 1.08 19.34
C SER A 150 4.32 1.56 19.30
N ALA A 151 5.14 1.07 18.36
CA ALA A 151 6.54 1.46 18.22
C ALA A 151 6.66 2.90 17.70
N LEU A 152 5.86 3.28 16.70
CA LEU A 152 5.79 4.64 16.17
C LEU A 152 5.37 5.63 17.26
N ALA A 153 4.33 5.32 18.03
CA ALA A 153 3.90 6.18 19.14
C ALA A 153 4.97 6.33 20.23
N ALA A 154 5.77 5.30 20.49
CA ALA A 154 6.82 5.32 21.50
C ALA A 154 8.13 6.00 21.05
N HIS A 155 8.44 5.94 19.75
CA HIS A 155 9.79 6.25 19.25
C HIS A 155 9.83 7.30 18.13
N ALA A 156 8.69 7.68 17.54
CA ALA A 156 8.58 8.74 16.54
C ALA A 156 7.51 9.78 16.94
N PRO A 157 7.58 10.40 18.14
CA PRO A 157 6.52 11.27 18.65
C PRO A 157 6.36 12.59 17.87
N THR A 158 7.37 12.99 17.10
CA THR A 158 7.38 14.25 16.33
C THR A 158 6.54 14.18 15.06
N SER A 159 6.30 12.98 14.54
CA SER A 159 5.49 12.76 13.34
C SER A 159 4.18 12.09 13.76
N PRO A 160 3.04 12.79 13.76
CA PRO A 160 1.76 12.20 14.15
C PRO A 160 1.46 10.95 13.32
N ALA A 161 1.14 9.85 14.00
CA ALA A 161 0.85 8.57 13.39
C ALA A 161 -0.65 8.24 13.54
N ALA A 162 -1.32 8.00 12.41
CA ALA A 162 -2.70 7.55 12.33
C ALA A 162 -2.79 6.16 11.68
N ALA A 163 -3.92 5.48 11.88
CA ALA A 163 -4.19 4.19 11.28
C ALA A 163 -5.53 4.19 10.53
N LEU A 164 -5.54 3.71 9.29
CA LEU A 164 -6.75 3.38 8.54
C LEU A 164 -6.92 1.86 8.49
N LEU A 165 -7.99 1.35 9.09
CA LEU A 165 -8.30 -0.07 9.14
C LEU A 165 -9.52 -0.35 8.26
N ILE A 166 -9.37 -1.27 7.30
CA ILE A 166 -10.46 -1.74 6.45
C ILE A 166 -10.83 -3.17 6.82
N TYR A 167 -12.12 -3.43 6.97
CA TYR A 167 -12.61 -4.78 7.20
C TYR A 167 -12.80 -5.48 5.85
N THR A 168 -12.25 -6.67 5.70
CA THR A 168 -12.36 -7.48 4.49
C THR A 168 -12.50 -8.95 4.86
N SER A 169 -13.14 -9.73 4.00
CA SER A 169 -13.10 -11.19 4.02
C SER A 169 -12.06 -11.70 3.01
N GLU A 170 -11.76 -13.00 3.04
CA GLU A 170 -10.99 -13.65 1.97
C GLU A 170 -11.77 -13.59 0.64
N GLY A 171 -11.06 -13.43 -0.48
CA GLY A 171 -11.67 -13.34 -1.81
C GLY A 171 -10.90 -12.44 -2.77
N ALA A 172 -11.47 -12.21 -3.95
CA ALA A 172 -10.92 -11.28 -4.93
C ALA A 172 -10.90 -9.85 -4.36
N ALA A 173 -9.70 -9.30 -4.17
CA ALA A 173 -9.50 -8.02 -3.51
C ALA A 173 -9.38 -6.83 -4.46
N VAL A 174 -9.60 -7.03 -5.77
CA VAL A 174 -9.42 -6.00 -6.80
C VAL A 174 -10.39 -4.84 -6.58
N ASP A 175 -11.69 -5.09 -6.49
CA ASP A 175 -12.70 -4.03 -6.31
C ASP A 175 -12.53 -3.32 -4.96
N ALA A 176 -12.25 -4.09 -3.91
CA ALA A 176 -11.95 -3.54 -2.60
C ALA A 176 -10.68 -2.65 -2.63
N ALA A 177 -9.68 -3.00 -3.45
CA ALA A 177 -8.45 -2.22 -3.59
C ALA A 177 -8.72 -0.89 -4.29
N HIS A 178 -9.59 -0.87 -5.31
CA HIS A 178 -10.05 0.36 -5.94
C HIS A 178 -10.77 1.27 -4.94
N TYR A 179 -11.70 0.71 -4.16
CA TYR A 179 -12.41 1.45 -3.12
C TYR A 179 -11.44 2.02 -2.07
N LEU A 180 -10.52 1.20 -1.57
CA LEU A 180 -9.52 1.64 -0.60
C LEU A 180 -8.57 2.70 -1.18
N ALA A 181 -8.16 2.58 -2.45
CA ALA A 181 -7.33 3.59 -3.10
C ALA A 181 -8.06 4.94 -3.20
N SER A 182 -9.34 4.94 -3.57
CA SER A 182 -10.19 6.14 -3.58
C SER A 182 -10.34 6.75 -2.18
N ALA A 183 -10.57 5.92 -1.14
CA ALA A 183 -10.64 6.38 0.24
C ALA A 183 -9.30 6.98 0.73
N LEU A 184 -8.17 6.36 0.39
CA LEU A 184 -6.84 6.89 0.70
C LEU A 184 -6.62 8.24 0.02
N VAL A 185 -7.01 8.36 -1.25
CA VAL A 185 -7.00 9.62 -2.00
C VAL A 185 -7.87 10.68 -1.32
N ALA A 186 -9.07 10.34 -0.85
CA ALA A 186 -9.93 11.28 -0.14
C ALA A 186 -9.32 11.74 1.20
N VAL A 187 -8.67 10.85 1.95
CA VAL A 187 -8.00 11.16 3.23
C VAL A 187 -6.74 12.00 3.01
N LEU A 188 -5.94 11.68 1.99
CA LEU A 188 -4.68 12.36 1.68
C LEU A 188 -4.90 13.66 0.86
N GLY A 189 -5.96 13.71 0.06
CA GLY A 189 -6.25 14.73 -0.94
C GLY A 189 -6.27 16.17 -0.46
N PRO A 190 -6.79 16.50 0.75
CA PRO A 190 -6.69 17.85 1.30
C PRO A 190 -5.26 18.36 1.45
N GLN A 191 -4.27 17.46 1.47
CA GLN A 191 -2.87 17.76 1.75
C GLN A 191 -1.94 17.58 0.54
N LEU A 192 -2.43 16.96 -0.55
CA LEU A 192 -1.63 16.59 -1.73
C LEU A 192 -2.24 17.21 -3.00
N GLU A 193 -1.51 18.13 -3.64
CA GLU A 193 -1.94 18.75 -4.91
C GLU A 193 -2.02 17.72 -6.05
N GLU A 194 -1.21 16.65 -5.99
CA GLU A 194 -1.13 15.60 -7.01
C GLU A 194 -2.41 14.75 -7.09
N VAL A 195 -3.21 14.78 -6.03
CA VAL A 195 -4.43 13.99 -5.88
C VAL A 195 -5.67 14.77 -6.33
N ARG A 196 -5.54 16.09 -6.57
CA ARG A 196 -6.64 16.95 -7.05
C ARG A 196 -7.08 16.51 -8.45
N GLY A 197 -8.27 15.91 -8.53
CA GLY A 197 -8.86 15.39 -9.77
C GLY A 197 -8.83 13.87 -9.94
N LEU A 198 -8.31 13.13 -8.95
CA LEU A 198 -8.47 11.67 -8.84
C LEU A 198 -9.54 11.26 -7.82
N VAL A 199 -10.12 12.22 -7.09
CA VAL A 199 -11.22 12.01 -6.16
C VAL A 199 -12.51 11.92 -6.98
N PRO A 200 -13.21 10.77 -7.05
CA PRO A 200 -14.60 10.75 -7.49
C PRO A 200 -15.43 11.54 -6.48
N LEU A 201 -16.33 12.41 -6.96
CA LEU A 201 -17.20 13.25 -6.13
C LEU A 201 -18.15 12.45 -5.21
N GLU A 202 -18.24 11.14 -5.36
CA GLU A 202 -19.19 10.26 -4.66
C GLU A 202 -18.84 9.94 -3.20
N THR A 203 -17.70 10.38 -2.66
CA THR A 203 -17.41 10.16 -1.22
C THR A 203 -18.32 10.98 -0.28
N GLN A 204 -19.25 11.78 -0.82
CA GLN A 204 -20.30 12.48 -0.05
C GLN A 204 -21.60 11.68 0.13
N GLN A 205 -21.83 10.58 -0.60
CA GLN A 205 -23.07 9.80 -0.49
C GLN A 205 -22.86 8.46 0.24
N LEU A 206 -22.34 8.52 1.47
CA LEU A 206 -22.48 7.43 2.42
C LEU A 206 -23.85 7.53 3.12
N GLN A 207 -24.92 7.26 2.39
CA GLN A 207 -26.19 6.80 2.96
C GLN A 207 -26.68 5.59 2.17
N LEU A 208 -26.89 4.49 2.91
CA LEU A 208 -27.58 3.27 2.49
C LEU A 208 -28.67 3.51 1.42
N GLN A 209 -28.42 3.13 0.17
CA GLN A 209 -29.42 2.79 -0.87
C GLN A 209 -28.78 1.69 -1.72
N VAL A 210 -29.17 0.41 -1.64
CA VAL A 210 -30.36 -0.25 -2.22
C VAL A 210 -30.72 0.32 -3.59
N GLU A 211 -30.35 -0.45 -4.61
CA GLU A 211 -30.82 -0.48 -6.01
C GLU A 211 -31.05 0.88 -6.71
N GLY A 212 -30.23 1.17 -7.72
CA GLY A 212 -30.50 2.25 -8.67
C GLY A 212 -29.36 2.49 -9.65
N GLU A 213 -29.60 2.07 -10.90
CA GLU A 213 -29.07 2.49 -12.21
C GLU A 213 -27.72 3.24 -12.28
N GLU A 214 -26.76 2.61 -12.98
CA GLU A 214 -25.47 3.19 -13.40
C GLU A 214 -25.69 4.27 -14.46
N GLU A 215 -25.64 5.55 -14.07
CA GLU A 215 -25.34 6.65 -14.99
C GLU A 215 -23.82 6.85 -15.05
N GLU A 216 -23.22 6.67 -16.23
CA GLU A 216 -21.80 6.96 -16.47
C GLU A 216 -21.54 8.47 -16.33
N GLU A 217 -21.04 8.92 -15.17
CA GLU A 217 -20.53 10.28 -15.01
C GLU A 217 -19.21 10.47 -15.80
N GLU A 218 -19.29 11.23 -16.90
CA GLU A 218 -18.17 11.77 -17.66
C GLU A 218 -17.30 12.70 -16.79
N GLY A 219 -16.38 12.14 -15.99
CA GLY A 219 -15.41 12.94 -15.24
C GLY A 219 -14.54 12.18 -14.25
N ALA A 220 -14.97 11.01 -13.78
CA ALA A 220 -14.19 10.20 -12.85
C ALA A 220 -13.03 9.50 -13.57
N ARG A 221 -11.79 9.87 -13.25
CA ARG A 221 -10.61 9.13 -13.73
C ARG A 221 -10.60 7.73 -13.11
N ARG A 222 -10.90 6.71 -13.92
CA ARG A 222 -10.76 5.31 -13.54
C ARG A 222 -9.31 4.96 -13.22
N TRP A 223 -9.09 4.20 -12.14
CA TRP A 223 -7.77 3.70 -11.77
C TRP A 223 -7.19 2.82 -12.89
N LYS A 224 -5.91 3.04 -13.21
CA LYS A 224 -5.17 2.15 -14.11
C LYS A 224 -4.51 1.05 -13.31
N GLU A 225 -4.80 -0.19 -13.67
CA GLU A 225 -4.27 -1.38 -13.00
C GLU A 225 -2.85 -1.71 -13.50
N PRO A 226 -1.95 -2.19 -12.62
CA PRO A 226 -0.62 -2.65 -13.02
C PRO A 226 -0.69 -3.89 -13.92
N ARG A 227 0.31 -4.07 -14.81
CA ARG A 227 0.39 -5.23 -15.70
C ARG A 227 0.45 -6.55 -14.95
N SER A 228 1.00 -6.57 -13.73
CA SER A 228 1.00 -7.77 -12.90
C SER A 228 -0.40 -8.27 -12.52
N TRP A 229 -1.42 -7.41 -12.58
CA TRP A 229 -2.81 -7.79 -12.26
C TRP A 229 -3.49 -8.51 -13.41
N GLU A 230 -3.15 -8.20 -14.66
CA GLU A 230 -3.73 -8.84 -15.87
C GLU A 230 -3.51 -10.36 -15.89
N ARG A 231 -2.39 -10.81 -15.30
CA ARG A 231 -1.97 -12.21 -15.36
C ARG A 231 -2.62 -13.06 -14.26
N GLY A 232 -3.33 -12.43 -13.31
CA GLY A 232 -3.84 -13.07 -12.11
C GLY A 232 -2.74 -13.75 -11.28
N LEU A 233 -3.12 -14.35 -10.14
CA LEU A 233 -2.17 -15.12 -9.31
C LEU A 233 -1.66 -16.38 -10.05
N MET A 234 -2.42 -16.87 -11.01
CA MET A 234 -2.20 -18.16 -11.68
C MET A 234 -1.38 -18.04 -12.98
N GLY A 235 -1.10 -16.82 -13.44
CA GLY A 235 -0.36 -16.59 -14.67
C GLY A 235 -1.19 -16.80 -15.95
N PRO A 236 -0.65 -16.36 -17.11
CA PRO A 236 -1.36 -16.38 -18.39
C PRO A 236 -1.69 -17.79 -18.90
N GLU A 237 -0.93 -18.80 -18.47
CA GLU A 237 -1.11 -20.19 -18.89
C GLU A 237 -2.37 -20.83 -18.28
N LEU A 238 -2.72 -20.47 -17.04
CA LEU A 238 -3.88 -21.03 -16.34
C LEU A 238 -5.15 -20.18 -16.48
N GLY A 239 -5.03 -18.91 -16.90
CA GLY A 239 -6.19 -18.06 -17.18
C GLY A 239 -7.03 -18.51 -18.37
N ARG A 240 -6.44 -19.26 -19.32
CA ARG A 240 -7.16 -19.83 -20.48
C ARG A 240 -8.03 -21.04 -20.13
N ASP A 241 -7.70 -21.78 -19.06
CA ASP A 241 -8.38 -23.02 -18.70
C ASP A 241 -9.49 -22.84 -17.66
N ALA A 242 -9.51 -21.72 -16.93
CA ALA A 242 -10.56 -21.40 -15.95
C ALA A 242 -11.98 -21.31 -16.59
N GLY A 243 -12.09 -21.16 -17.91
CA GLY A 243 -13.35 -21.17 -18.65
C GLY A 243 -13.73 -22.51 -19.31
N ARG A 244 -12.90 -23.56 -19.21
CA ARG A 244 -13.12 -24.84 -19.90
C ARG A 244 -13.47 -26.01 -19.01
N GLU A 245 -13.17 -25.96 -17.72
CA GLU A 245 -13.50 -27.05 -16.79
C GLU A 245 -14.72 -26.72 -15.95
N MET A 246 -15.92 -26.78 -16.54
CA MET A 246 -17.18 -26.97 -15.78
C MET A 246 -18.27 -27.74 -16.53
N TYR A 247 -18.01 -28.25 -17.74
CA TYR A 247 -18.83 -29.28 -18.40
C TYR A 247 -17.94 -30.12 -19.34
N GLY A 248 -17.49 -31.27 -18.84
CA GLY A 248 -16.81 -32.32 -19.59
C GLY A 248 -17.11 -33.67 -18.96
#